data_AF-A0A971NRB8-F1
#
_entry.id   AF-A0A971NRB8-F1
#
_cell.length_a   1.000
_cell.length_b   1.000
_cell.length_c   1.000
_cell.angle_alpha   90.00
_cell.angle_beta   90.00
_cell.angle_gamma   90.00
#
_symmetry.space_group_name_H-M   'P 1'
#
loop_
_entity.id
_entity.type
_entity.pdbx_description
1 polymer ?
#
loop_
_entity_poly.entity_id
_entity_poly.type
_entity_poly.pdbx_seq_one_letter_code
_entity_poly.pdbx_strand_id
1 'polypeptide(L)'
;VGLERQIRGKPAGIRTSIFICLGTSLFVSLSIAHANAYTDITRVLGQVVTGIGFLGAGVILCRGDSVLGVTSAAVIWLLAAVGALIGFKEYAEALALSTLTVMFLIGIGILEHRIPSLRRGVHAQIENCRRPEE
;
A
#
# COMPACT_ATOMS: atom_id res chain seq x y z
N VAL A 1 6.11 -7.35 1.90
CA VAL A 1 5.24 -6.61 0.97
C VAL A 1 6.12 -5.78 0.06
N GLY A 2 6.10 -6.06 -1.25
CA GLY A 2 6.88 -5.33 -2.26
C GLY A 2 7.61 -6.24 -3.25
N LEU A 3 8.14 -7.39 -2.82
CA LEU A 3 8.83 -8.35 -3.69
C LEU A 3 7.85 -9.03 -4.63
N GLU A 4 6.75 -9.53 -4.08
CA GLU A 4 5.62 -10.08 -4.83
C GLU A 4 5.05 -9.07 -5.84
N ARG A 5 5.10 -7.78 -5.49
CA ARG A 5 4.62 -6.69 -6.36
C ARG A 5 5.58 -6.40 -7.49
N GLN A 6 6.88 -6.36 -7.19
CA GLN A 6 7.93 -6.13 -8.17
C GLN A 6 7.98 -7.26 -9.21
N ILE A 7 7.87 -8.52 -8.76
CA ILE A 7 7.80 -9.69 -9.65
C ILE A 7 6.56 -9.61 -10.57
N ARG A 8 5.43 -9.13 -10.06
CA ARG A 8 4.16 -8.99 -10.80
C ARG A 8 4.04 -7.68 -11.59
N GLY A 9 5.10 -6.87 -11.67
CA GLY A 9 5.10 -5.58 -12.38
C GLY A 9 4.07 -4.57 -11.87
N LYS A 10 3.67 -4.66 -10.60
CA LYS A 10 2.68 -3.75 -10.01
C LYS A 10 3.37 -2.45 -9.54
N PRO A 11 2.67 -1.30 -9.55
CA PRO A 11 3.16 -0.06 -8.95
C PRO A 11 3.51 -0.27 -7.47
N ALA A 12 4.44 0.52 -6.93
CA ALA A 12 5.00 0.34 -5.58
C ALA A 12 5.64 -1.05 -5.36
N GLY A 13 6.87 -1.21 -5.88
CA GLY A 13 7.71 -2.39 -5.69
C GLY A 13 8.51 -2.35 -4.39
N ILE A 14 9.59 -3.14 -4.31
CA ILE A 14 10.40 -3.28 -3.08
C ILE A 14 10.96 -1.94 -2.60
N ARG A 15 11.60 -1.18 -3.50
CA ARG A 15 12.23 0.12 -3.14
C ARG A 15 11.23 1.10 -2.53
N THR A 16 10.07 1.25 -3.16
CA THR A 16 9.00 2.10 -2.66
C THR A 16 8.48 1.62 -1.31
N SER A 17 8.31 0.30 -1.16
CA SER A 17 7.82 -0.29 0.09
C SER A 17 8.77 -0.04 1.26
N ILE A 18 10.08 -0.19 1.02
CA ILE A 18 11.12 0.09 2.01
C ILE A 18 11.07 1.56 2.44
N PHE A 19 11.03 2.51 1.51
CA PHE A 19 11.03 3.93 1.86
C PHE A 19 9.77 4.37 2.59
N ILE A 20 8.60 3.82 2.27
CA ILE A 20 7.36 4.11 3.01
C ILE A 20 7.50 3.62 4.46
N CYS A 21 7.87 2.36 4.68
CA CYS A 21 8.00 1.81 6.02
C CYS A 21 9.06 2.55 6.85
N LEU A 22 10.24 2.81 6.26
CA LEU A 22 11.33 3.50 6.94
C LEU A 22 10.97 4.95 7.27
N GLY A 23 10.41 5.69 6.31
CA GLY A 23 10.03 7.09 6.51
C GLY A 23 8.96 7.22 7.60
N THR A 24 7.92 6.40 7.54
CA THR A 24 6.87 6.41 8.57
C THR A 24 7.40 6.02 9.94
N SER A 25 8.22 4.96 10.03
CA SER A 25 8.83 4.53 11.29
C SER A 25 9.70 5.62 11.90
N LEU A 26 10.48 6.33 11.08
CA LEU A 26 11.31 7.44 11.50
C LEU A 26 10.48 8.59 12.06
N PHE A 27 9.42 9.02 11.37
CA PHE A 27 8.56 10.12 11.84
C PHE A 27 7.86 9.79 13.16
N VAL A 28 7.34 8.57 13.30
CA VAL A 28 6.72 8.11 14.56
C VAL A 28 7.76 8.04 15.68
N SER A 29 8.93 7.43 15.44
CA SER A 29 9.99 7.33 16.44
C SER A 29 10.49 8.71 16.88
N LEU A 30 10.64 9.65 15.95
CA LEU A 30 11.06 11.02 16.23
C LEU A 30 10.01 11.75 17.10
N SER A 31 8.72 11.54 16.81
CA SER A 31 7.62 12.09 17.60
C SER A 31 7.64 11.56 19.03
N ILE A 32 7.93 10.27 19.23
CA ILE A 32 8.03 9.67 20.56
C ILE A 32 9.27 10.20 21.30
N ALA A 33 10.42 10.28 20.61
CA ALA A 33 11.67 10.74 21.20
C ALA A 33 11.62 12.20 21.71
N HIS A 34 10.79 13.03 21.09
CA HIS A 34 10.57 14.44 21.48
C HIS A 34 9.18 14.67 22.08
N ALA A 35 8.51 13.62 22.55
CA ALA A 35 7.23 13.75 23.24
C ALA A 35 7.44 14.28 24.66
N ASN A 36 6.67 15.32 25.00
CA ASN A 36 6.60 15.89 26.33
C ASN A 36 5.22 15.57 26.91
N ALA A 37 4.95 15.89 28.17
CA ALA A 37 3.64 15.70 28.80
C ALA A 37 2.46 16.36 28.04
N TYR A 38 2.74 17.34 27.18
CA TYR A 38 1.76 18.08 26.37
C TYR A 38 1.80 17.72 24.87
N THR A 39 2.65 16.78 24.46
CA THR A 39 2.81 16.42 23.04
C THR A 39 1.80 15.35 22.65
N ASP A 40 0.92 15.69 21.72
CA ASP A 40 0.00 14.73 21.12
C ASP A 40 0.69 13.96 19.97
N ILE A 41 1.09 12.72 20.24
CA ILE A 41 1.72 11.82 19.28
C ILE A 41 0.73 11.43 18.17
N THR A 42 -0.57 11.40 18.46
CA THR A 42 -1.61 11.04 17.48
C THR A 42 -1.70 12.08 16.36
N ARG A 43 -1.30 13.33 16.62
CA ARG A 43 -1.23 14.39 15.61
C ARG A 43 -0.22 14.05 14.52
N VAL A 44 0.97 13.59 14.87
CA VAL A 44 1.99 13.20 13.88
C VAL A 44 1.51 12.00 13.07
N LEU A 45 0.89 11.02 13.74
CA LEU A 45 0.29 9.87 13.06
C LEU A 45 -0.79 10.31 12.05
N GLY A 46 -1.67 11.26 12.43
CA GLY A 46 -2.67 11.82 11.53
C GLY A 46 -2.07 12.51 10.30
N GLN A 47 -0.97 13.26 10.48
CA GLN A 47 -0.26 13.89 9.36
C GLN A 47 0.39 12.87 8.43
N VAL A 48 0.96 11.79 8.98
CA VAL A 48 1.49 10.68 8.18
C VAL A 48 0.38 10.02 7.37
N VAL A 49 -0.75 9.66 8.00
CA VAL A 49 -1.89 9.01 7.31
C VAL A 49 -2.40 9.90 6.17
N THR A 50 -2.50 11.21 6.42
CA THR A 50 -2.92 12.18 5.41
C THR A 50 -1.93 12.27 4.24
N GLY A 51 -0.63 12.37 4.53
CA GLY A 51 0.41 12.44 3.50
C GLY A 51 0.52 11.17 2.65
N ILE A 52 0.37 10.01 3.27
CA ILE A 52 0.35 8.72 2.55
C ILE A 52 -0.89 8.58 1.69
N GLY A 53 -2.04 9.12 2.13
CA GLY A 53 -3.25 9.22 1.31
C GLY A 53 -3.00 9.95 -0.02
N PHE A 54 -2.23 11.03 0.00
CA PHE A 54 -1.83 11.75 -1.22
C PHE A 54 -0.94 10.91 -2.14
N LEU A 55 0.07 10.20 -1.60
CA LEU A 55 0.90 9.28 -2.39
C LEU A 55 0.09 8.12 -2.99
N GLY A 56 -0.87 7.60 -2.23
CA GLY A 56 -1.81 6.58 -2.68
C GLY A 56 -2.69 7.07 -3.82
N ALA A 57 -3.24 8.28 -3.72
CA ALA A 57 -4.02 8.89 -4.81
C ALA A 57 -3.17 9.06 -6.08
N GLY A 58 -1.89 9.43 -5.95
CA GLY A 58 -0.98 9.61 -7.08
C GLY A 58 -0.66 8.35 -7.89
N VAL A 59 -0.91 7.15 -7.36
CA VAL A 59 -0.77 5.88 -8.11
C VAL A 59 -2.07 5.37 -8.72
N ILE A 60 -3.21 6.03 -8.45
CA ILE A 60 -4.48 5.70 -9.08
C ILE A 60 -4.54 6.42 -10.43
N LEU A 61 -4.77 5.64 -11.49
CA LEU A 61 -4.84 6.13 -12.87
C LEU A 61 -6.22 5.81 -13.44
N CYS A 62 -6.90 6.82 -13.98
CA CYS A 62 -8.16 6.65 -14.70
C CYS A 62 -7.90 6.74 -16.21
N ARG A 63 -8.37 5.77 -16.98
CA ARG A 63 -8.29 5.79 -18.45
C ARG A 63 -9.62 5.28 -19.02
N GLY A 64 -10.33 6.13 -19.75
CA GLY A 64 -11.72 5.87 -20.13
C GLY A 64 -12.57 5.48 -18.92
N ASP A 65 -13.30 4.38 -19.02
CA ASP A 65 -14.12 3.86 -17.93
C ASP A 65 -13.33 2.98 -16.92
N SER A 66 -12.01 2.83 -17.08
CA SER A 66 -11.19 1.93 -16.28
C SER A 66 -10.38 2.66 -15.21
N VAL A 67 -10.38 2.14 -13.98
CA VAL A 67 -9.54 2.62 -12.87
C VAL A 67 -8.45 1.60 -12.54
N LEU A 68 -7.20 2.03 -12.62
CA LEU A 68 -6.00 1.24 -12.36
C LEU A 68 -5.33 1.71 -11.05
N GLY A 69 -4.64 0.80 -10.38
CA GLY A 69 -3.76 1.16 -9.26
C GLY A 69 -4.45 1.26 -7.88
N VAL A 70 -5.76 1.01 -7.77
CA VAL A 70 -6.50 1.05 -6.49
C VAL A 70 -5.89 0.14 -5.43
N THR A 71 -5.59 -1.13 -5.77
CA THR A 71 -4.92 -2.06 -4.85
C THR A 71 -3.51 -1.59 -4.51
N SER A 72 -2.81 -0.90 -5.42
CA SER A 72 -1.49 -0.33 -5.14
C SER A 72 -1.56 0.81 -4.14
N ALA A 73 -2.56 1.68 -4.27
CA ALA A 73 -2.83 2.76 -3.33
C ALA A 73 -3.13 2.20 -1.93
N ALA A 74 -3.99 1.18 -1.84
CA ALA A 74 -4.30 0.50 -0.58
C ALA A 74 -3.06 -0.14 0.06
N VAL A 75 -2.17 -0.76 -0.73
CA VAL A 75 -0.94 -1.34 -0.21
C VAL A 75 0.04 -0.29 0.29
N ILE A 76 0.19 0.84 -0.42
CA ILE A 76 0.99 1.98 0.06
C ILE A 76 0.50 2.45 1.43
N TRP A 77 -0.82 2.52 1.60
CA TRP A 77 -1.44 2.89 2.86
C TRP A 77 -1.14 1.89 3.99
N LEU A 78 -1.28 0.59 3.71
CA LEU A 78 -0.93 -0.48 4.66
C LEU A 78 0.57 -0.48 5.03
N LEU A 79 1.46 -0.22 4.07
CA LEU A 79 2.90 -0.13 4.32
C LEU A 79 3.23 0.99 5.31
N ALA A 80 2.54 2.13 5.23
CA ALA A 80 2.70 3.19 6.21
C ALA A 80 2.23 2.76 7.60
N ALA A 81 1.09 2.04 7.70
CA ALA A 81 0.64 1.48 8.97
C ALA A 81 1.68 0.52 9.58
N VAL A 82 2.28 -0.36 8.76
CA VAL A 82 3.40 -1.21 9.19
C VAL A 82 4.58 -0.39 9.70
N GLY A 83 4.98 0.66 8.98
CA GLY A 83 6.03 1.58 9.43
C GLY A 83 5.69 2.25 10.77
N ALA A 84 4.43 2.61 10.98
CA ALA A 84 3.98 3.26 12.21
C ALA A 84 4.08 2.31 13.40
N LEU A 85 3.59 1.07 13.26
CA LEU A 85 3.72 0.01 14.25
C LEU A 85 5.19 -0.23 14.62
N ILE A 86 6.09 -0.27 13.64
CA ILE A 86 7.54 -0.38 13.88
C ILE A 86 8.05 0.82 14.68
N GLY A 87 7.61 2.04 14.36
CA GLY A 87 7.96 3.25 15.10
C GLY A 87 7.45 3.26 16.56
N PHE A 88 6.28 2.68 16.81
CA PHE A 88 5.73 2.45 18.16
C PHE A 88 6.37 1.26 18.89
N LYS A 89 7.31 0.55 18.24
CA LYS A 89 7.96 -0.67 18.74
C LYS A 89 7.01 -1.88 18.89
N GLU A 90 5.86 -1.85 18.21
CA GLU A 90 4.88 -2.93 18.17
C GLU A 90 5.23 -3.95 17.06
N TYR A 91 6.38 -4.61 17.21
CA TYR A 91 6.95 -5.46 16.16
C TYR A 91 6.09 -6.69 15.84
N ALA A 92 5.39 -7.26 16.82
CA ALA A 92 4.51 -8.41 16.62
C ALA A 92 3.34 -8.05 15.69
N GLU A 93 2.72 -6.89 15.91
CA GLU A 93 1.62 -6.39 15.08
C GLU A 93 2.10 -6.02 13.67
N ALA A 94 3.27 -5.38 13.58
CA ALA A 94 3.88 -5.06 12.30
C ALA A 94 4.15 -6.31 11.44
N LEU A 95 4.65 -7.39 12.06
CA LEU A 95 4.87 -8.68 11.40
C LEU A 95 3.55 -9.36 11.01
N ALA A 96 2.55 -9.35 11.90
CA ALA A 96 1.24 -9.91 11.62
C ALA A 96 0.57 -9.21 10.43
N LEU A 97 0.55 -7.88 10.43
CA LEU A 97 -0.03 -7.07 9.36
C LEU A 97 0.70 -7.26 8.02
N SER A 98 2.04 -7.30 8.05
CA SER A 98 2.86 -7.55 6.86
C SER A 98 2.58 -8.93 6.26
N THR A 99 2.52 -9.96 7.10
CA THR A 99 2.24 -11.35 6.69
C THR A 99 0.83 -11.46 6.10
N LEU A 100 -0.16 -10.89 6.77
CA LEU A 100 -1.55 -10.87 6.33
C LEU A 100 -1.71 -10.13 4.99
N THR A 101 -1.00 -9.02 4.81
CA THR A 101 -1.00 -8.27 3.54
C THR A 101 -0.45 -9.12 2.39
N VAL A 102 0.70 -9.79 2.58
CA VAL A 102 1.26 -10.69 1.57
C VAL A 102 0.32 -11.87 1.30
N MET A 103 -0.28 -12.45 2.35
CA MET A 103 -1.23 -13.55 2.24
C MET A 103 -2.43 -13.18 1.37
N PHE A 104 -3.04 -12.01 1.58
CA PHE A 104 -4.16 -11.56 0.74
C PHE A 104 -3.73 -11.26 -0.69
N LEU A 105 -2.59 -10.59 -0.91
CA LEU A 105 -2.09 -10.28 -2.25
C LEU A 105 -1.77 -11.53 -3.08
N ILE A 106 -1.21 -12.55 -2.44
CA ILE A 106 -0.89 -13.81 -3.11
C ILE A 106 -2.15 -14.68 -3.24
N GLY A 107 -2.91 -14.84 -2.15
CA GLY A 107 -4.10 -15.70 -2.06
C GLY A 107 -5.19 -15.30 -3.04
N ILE A 108 -5.52 -14.00 -3.13
CA ILE A 108 -6.50 -13.50 -4.11
C ILE A 108 -5.97 -13.71 -5.53
N GLY A 109 -4.68 -13.50 -5.77
CA GLY A 109 -4.08 -13.75 -7.08
C GLY A 109 -4.14 -15.23 -7.51
N ILE A 110 -4.00 -16.17 -6.56
CA ILE A 110 -4.19 -17.60 -6.83
C ILE A 110 -5.67 -17.90 -7.12
N LEU A 111 -6.58 -17.32 -6.34
CA LEU A 111 -8.03 -17.51 -6.51
C LEU A 111 -8.51 -17.02 -7.88
N GLU A 112 -8.04 -15.84 -8.32
CA GLU A 112 -8.31 -15.30 -9.65
C GLU A 112 -7.82 -16.22 -10.77
N HIS A 113 -6.69 -16.91 -10.58
CA HIS A 113 -6.19 -17.87 -11.55
C HIS A 113 -7.04 -19.16 -11.59
N ARG A 114 -7.60 -19.57 -10.46
CA ARG A 114 -8.42 -20.80 -10.35
C ARG A 114 -9.87 -20.57 -10.78
N ILE A 115 -10.38 -19.34 -10.69
CA ILE A 115 -11.76 -18.99 -11.01
C ILE A 115 -11.78 -17.86 -12.07
N PRO A 116 -11.71 -18.21 -13.37
CA PRO A 116 -11.67 -17.22 -14.45
C PRO A 116 -12.94 -16.36 -14.56
N SER A 117 -14.07 -16.77 -13.95
CA SER A 117 -15.29 -15.97 -13.94
C SER A 117 -15.14 -14.67 -13.13
N LEU A 118 -14.21 -14.61 -12.16
CA LEU A 118 -13.91 -13.40 -11.39
C LEU A 118 -13.14 -12.35 -12.21
N ARG A 119 -12.51 -12.72 -13.33
CA ARG A 119 -11.77 -11.79 -14.20
C ARG A 119 -12.65 -10.85 -15.03
N ARG A 120 -13.94 -11.17 -15.22
CA ARG A 120 -14.79 -10.50 -16.23
C ARG A 120 -15.11 -9.04 -15.92
N GLY A 121 -15.02 -8.59 -14.67
CA GLY A 121 -15.39 -7.22 -14.29
C GLY A 121 -14.28 -6.17 -14.48
N VAL A 122 -13.05 -6.45 -14.03
CA VAL A 122 -11.99 -5.43 -13.91
C VAL A 122 -10.90 -5.55 -15.00
N HIS A 123 -10.65 -6.76 -15.52
CA HIS A 123 -9.56 -6.97 -16.49
C HIS A 123 -9.95 -6.76 -17.97
N ALA A 124 -11.23 -6.99 -18.33
CA ALA A 124 -11.72 -6.76 -19.70
C ALA A 124 -11.58 -5.28 -20.15
N GLN A 125 -11.68 -4.36 -19.20
CA GLN A 125 -11.60 -2.93 -19.42
C GLN A 125 -10.16 -2.42 -19.65
N ILE A 126 -9.17 -3.07 -19.03
CA ILE A 126 -7.74 -2.75 -19.17
C ILE A 126 -7.22 -3.11 -20.57
N GLU A 127 -7.74 -4.18 -21.18
CA GLU A 127 -7.36 -4.62 -22.52
C GLU A 127 -7.88 -3.65 -23.59
N ASN A 128 -9.11 -3.13 -23.44
CA ASN A 128 -9.64 -2.04 -24.27
C ASN A 128 -8.85 -0.72 -24.10
N CYS A 129 -8.39 -0.41 -22.90
CA CYS A 129 -7.56 0.79 -22.67
C CYS A 129 -6.19 0.74 -23.36
N ARG A 130 -5.64 -0.44 -23.65
CA ARG A 130 -4.31 -0.58 -24.27
C ARG A 130 -4.32 -0.45 -25.79
N ARG A 131 -5.48 -0.57 -26.43
CA ARG A 131 -5.70 -0.28 -27.86
C ARG A 131 -6.39 1.08 -27.97
N PRO A 132 -5.67 2.22 -27.91
CA PRO A 132 -6.23 3.40 -28.54
C PRO A 132 -6.43 3.03 -30.00
N GLU A 133 -7.64 3.24 -30.51
CA GLU A 133 -8.04 2.90 -31.86
C GLU A 133 -6.98 3.39 -32.87
N GLU A 134 -6.58 2.48 -33.77
CA GLU A 134 -5.88 2.86 -35.01
C GLU A 134 -6.82 3.64 -35.93
#